data_AF-A0A7L5G3R1-F1
#
_entry.id   AF-A0A7L5G3R1-F1
#
_cell.length_a   1.000
_cell.length_b   1.000
_cell.length_c   1.000
_cell.angle_alpha   90.00
_cell.angle_beta   90.00
_cell.angle_gamma   90.00
#
_symmetry.space_group_name_H-M   'P 1'
#
loop_
_entity.id
_entity.type
_entity.pdbx_description
1 polymer ?
#
loop_
_entity_poly.entity_id
_entity_poly.type
_entity_poly.pdbx_seq_one_letter_code
_entity_poly.pdbx_strand_id
1 'polypeptide(L)'
;MKYIYIILFTTLCSIGMNAQNSDNTDRQDRKEEMRDRIKALSIAHITKELNLSSQEAEKFWPLYNKVKEEHHRLEKDKKRLMKKLESEFETMSESQALSYVDQMVALDQKIVATNLDYKHEEIIKVIGAKRFLKLKKAELDFRRKMIKEYRDRKRRN
;
A
#
# COMPACT_ATOMS: atom_id res chain seq x y z
N MET A 1 13.31 36.17 -64.95
CA MET A 1 13.56 34.78 -64.52
C MET A 1 14.19 34.78 -63.13
N LYS A 2 13.53 34.09 -62.20
CA LYS A 2 14.08 33.51 -60.95
C LYS A 2 14.51 34.46 -59.82
N TYR A 3 13.57 35.19 -59.24
CA TYR A 3 13.56 35.42 -57.77
C TYR A 3 12.12 35.38 -57.25
N ILE A 4 11.47 34.23 -57.45
CA ILE A 4 10.33 33.77 -56.63
C ILE A 4 10.92 32.75 -55.68
N TYR A 5 11.51 33.20 -54.57
CA TYR A 5 11.81 32.37 -53.39
C TYR A 5 11.83 33.29 -52.16
N ILE A 6 10.72 33.99 -51.96
CA ILE A 6 10.30 34.48 -50.64
C ILE A 6 8.99 33.74 -50.39
N ILE A 7 8.90 33.08 -49.23
CA ILE A 7 7.84 32.19 -48.76
C ILE A 7 8.02 30.73 -49.24
N LEU A 8 8.60 29.90 -48.36
CA LEU A 8 7.94 28.74 -47.74
C LEU A 8 9.01 27.82 -47.11
N PHE A 9 9.60 28.24 -45.99
CA PHE A 9 10.40 27.33 -45.14
C PHE A 9 9.99 27.51 -43.68
N THR A 10 8.70 27.30 -43.42
CA THR A 10 8.11 27.30 -42.07
C THR A 10 7.20 26.08 -41.92
N THR A 11 7.75 24.88 -42.08
CA THR A 11 7.10 23.64 -41.62
C THR A 11 8.16 22.60 -41.23
N LEU A 12 8.92 22.93 -40.19
CA LEU A 12 9.65 21.92 -39.41
C LEU A 12 9.48 22.24 -37.91
N CYS A 13 8.22 22.20 -37.48
CA CYS A 13 7.84 22.19 -36.06
C CYS A 13 6.52 21.44 -35.91
N SER A 14 6.53 20.12 -36.09
CA SER A 14 5.40 19.25 -35.74
C SER A 14 5.82 17.81 -35.46
N ILE A 15 6.90 17.61 -34.70
CA ILE A 15 7.05 16.37 -33.90
C ILE A 15 7.60 16.80 -32.54
N GLY A 16 6.71 17.39 -31.75
CA GLY A 16 7.03 17.90 -30.42
C GLY A 16 5.79 17.87 -29.53
N MET A 17 4.96 16.85 -29.64
CA MET A 17 3.77 16.68 -28.78
C MET A 17 3.55 15.21 -28.50
N ASN A 18 4.42 14.63 -27.68
CA ASN A 18 4.12 13.50 -26.79
C ASN A 18 5.25 13.39 -25.75
N ALA A 19 5.48 14.47 -25.00
CA ALA A 19 6.47 14.50 -23.90
C ALA A 19 5.83 14.60 -22.50
N GLN A 20 4.52 14.35 -22.37
CA GLN A 20 3.80 14.45 -21.09
C GLN A 20 2.96 13.18 -20.85
N ASN A 21 3.63 12.05 -20.64
CA ASN A 21 3.01 10.87 -20.01
C ASN A 21 4.02 9.87 -19.40
N SER A 22 5.34 10.06 -19.58
CA SER A 22 6.36 9.16 -19.01
C SER A 22 6.61 9.36 -17.51
N ASP A 23 6.46 10.58 -16.98
CA ASP A 23 6.76 10.88 -15.56
C ASP A 23 5.74 10.24 -14.59
N ASN A 24 4.47 10.10 -14.98
CA ASN A 24 3.47 9.45 -14.13
C ASN A 24 3.66 7.93 -14.05
N THR A 25 3.99 7.29 -15.17
CA THR A 25 4.29 5.84 -15.22
C THR A 25 5.53 5.53 -14.39
N ASP A 26 6.62 6.27 -14.59
CA ASP A 26 7.87 6.11 -13.83
C ASP A 26 7.69 6.35 -12.31
N ARG A 27 6.86 7.32 -11.91
CA ARG A 27 6.49 7.52 -10.48
C ARG A 27 5.66 6.38 -9.92
N GLN A 28 4.77 5.77 -10.70
CA GLN A 28 3.96 4.63 -10.28
C GLN A 28 4.83 3.39 -10.10
N ASP A 29 5.70 3.11 -11.07
CA ASP A 29 6.61 1.96 -11.08
C ASP A 29 7.56 2.02 -9.87
N ARG A 30 8.17 3.18 -9.60
CA ARG A 30 9.02 3.37 -8.41
C ARG A 30 8.28 3.14 -7.09
N LYS A 31 7.01 3.53 -7.00
CA LYS A 31 6.19 3.30 -5.79
C LYS A 31 5.87 1.82 -5.62
N GLU A 32 5.61 1.11 -6.71
CA GLU A 32 5.38 -0.33 -6.70
C GLU A 32 6.64 -1.09 -6.31
N GLU A 33 7.77 -0.78 -6.92
CA GLU A 33 9.06 -1.38 -6.59
C GLU A 33 9.42 -1.17 -5.11
N MET A 34 9.21 0.04 -4.58
CA MET A 34 9.41 0.33 -3.15
C MET A 34 8.50 -0.53 -2.26
N ARG A 35 7.23 -0.72 -2.64
CA ARG A 35 6.30 -1.58 -1.89
C ARG A 35 6.77 -3.02 -1.87
N ASP A 36 7.21 -3.54 -3.01
CA ASP A 36 7.65 -4.93 -3.11
C ASP A 36 8.98 -5.17 -2.38
N ARG A 37 9.90 -4.21 -2.41
CA ARG A 37 11.09 -4.22 -1.55
C ARG A 37 10.72 -4.30 -0.06
N ILE A 38 9.74 -3.50 0.39
CA ILE A 38 9.27 -3.53 1.79
C ILE A 38 8.63 -4.88 2.13
N LYS A 39 7.81 -5.45 1.24
CA LYS A 39 7.22 -6.79 1.43
C LYS A 39 8.31 -7.86 1.55
N ALA A 40 9.29 -7.86 0.64
CA ALA A 40 10.41 -8.81 0.67
C ALA A 40 11.19 -8.71 1.99
N LEU A 41 11.50 -7.50 2.45
CA LEU A 41 12.14 -7.27 3.75
C LEU A 41 11.29 -7.77 4.92
N SER A 42 9.97 -7.59 4.87
CA SER A 42 9.05 -8.10 5.89
C SER A 42 9.05 -9.62 5.92
N ILE A 43 8.98 -10.27 4.75
CA ILE A 43 9.00 -11.73 4.63
C ILE A 43 10.31 -12.28 5.20
N ALA A 44 11.45 -11.74 4.76
CA ALA A 44 12.76 -12.15 5.24
C ALA A 44 12.91 -11.96 6.77
N HIS A 45 12.40 -10.85 7.32
CA HIS A 45 12.43 -10.61 8.75
C HIS A 45 11.60 -11.63 9.53
N ILE A 46 10.36 -11.89 9.10
CA ILE A 46 9.47 -12.85 9.76
C ILE A 46 10.01 -14.28 9.65
N THR A 47 10.50 -14.71 8.48
CA THR A 47 11.13 -16.04 8.30
C THR A 47 12.28 -16.23 9.28
N LYS A 48 13.17 -15.22 9.39
CA LYS A 48 14.33 -15.24 10.29
C LYS A 48 13.89 -15.34 11.75
N GLU A 49 12.87 -14.58 12.15
CA GLU A 49 12.41 -14.59 13.54
C GLU A 49 11.69 -15.90 13.90
N LEU A 50 10.86 -16.43 13.01
CA LEU A 50 10.04 -17.59 13.36
C LEU A 50 10.76 -18.94 13.21
N ASN A 51 11.84 -19.00 12.43
CA ASN A 51 12.58 -20.23 12.16
C ASN A 51 11.63 -21.38 11.76
N LEU A 52 10.77 -21.11 10.77
CA LEU A 52 9.79 -22.07 10.27
C LEU A 52 10.50 -23.19 9.51
N SER A 53 10.06 -24.43 9.72
CA SER A 53 10.40 -25.52 8.81
C SER A 53 9.69 -25.34 7.46
N SER A 54 10.16 -26.02 6.40
CA SER A 54 9.53 -25.94 5.07
C SER A 54 8.03 -26.28 5.12
N GLN A 55 7.66 -27.33 5.84
CA GLN A 55 6.25 -27.76 5.99
C GLN A 55 5.39 -26.72 6.73
N GLU A 56 5.94 -26.04 7.71
CA GLU A 56 5.24 -24.97 8.43
C GLU A 56 5.12 -23.72 7.56
N ALA A 57 6.17 -23.37 6.82
CA ALA A 57 6.18 -22.21 5.92
C ALA A 57 5.12 -22.33 4.83
N GLU A 58 4.99 -23.52 4.22
CA GLU A 58 3.96 -23.81 3.20
C GLU A 58 2.53 -23.56 3.71
N LYS A 59 2.26 -23.84 4.99
CA LYS A 59 0.95 -23.61 5.62
C LYS A 59 0.79 -22.19 6.17
N PHE A 60 1.87 -21.63 6.71
CA PHE A 60 1.87 -20.34 7.39
C PHE A 60 1.69 -19.18 6.43
N TRP A 61 2.45 -19.13 5.33
CA TRP A 61 2.45 -17.98 4.42
C TRP A 61 1.10 -17.68 3.79
N PRO A 62 0.33 -18.67 3.28
CA PRO A 62 -1.01 -18.41 2.76
C PRO A 62 -1.95 -17.81 3.80
N LEU A 63 -1.92 -18.31 5.04
CA LEU A 63 -2.76 -17.84 6.13
C LEU A 63 -2.39 -16.41 6.55
N TYR A 64 -1.10 -16.17 6.76
CA TYR A 64 -0.59 -14.84 7.10
C TYR A 64 -0.92 -13.82 5.99
N ASN A 65 -0.64 -14.15 4.73
CA ASN A 65 -0.88 -13.26 3.61
C ASN A 65 -2.37 -12.93 3.45
N LYS A 66 -3.27 -13.90 3.64
CA LYS A 66 -4.72 -13.67 3.60
C LYS A 66 -5.16 -12.62 4.62
N VAL A 67 -4.67 -12.72 5.86
CA VAL A 67 -4.97 -11.73 6.91
C VAL A 67 -4.43 -10.35 6.54
N LYS A 68 -3.18 -10.28 6.04
CA LYS A 68 -2.58 -9.01 5.62
C LYS A 68 -3.32 -8.37 4.45
N GLU A 69 -3.73 -9.16 3.46
CA GLU A 69 -4.48 -8.69 2.30
C GLU A 69 -5.87 -8.19 2.68
N GLU A 70 -6.58 -8.91 3.54
CA GLU A 70 -7.91 -8.51 4.02
C GLU A 70 -7.84 -7.18 4.78
N HIS A 71 -6.89 -7.05 5.72
CA HIS A 71 -6.65 -5.80 6.43
C HIS A 71 -6.24 -4.67 5.48
N HIS A 72 -5.37 -4.95 4.50
CA HIS A 72 -4.95 -3.94 3.52
C HIS A 72 -6.11 -3.46 2.65
N ARG A 73 -7.00 -4.37 2.25
CA ARG A 73 -8.21 -4.03 1.50
C ARG A 73 -9.12 -3.10 2.30
N LEU A 74 -9.37 -3.39 3.58
CA LEU A 74 -10.18 -2.54 4.45
C LEU A 74 -9.59 -1.13 4.60
N GLU A 75 -8.27 -1.03 4.79
CA GLU A 75 -7.56 0.26 4.81
C GLU A 75 -7.69 1.03 3.48
N LYS A 76 -7.62 0.32 2.35
CA LYS A 76 -7.82 0.92 1.02
C LYS A 76 -9.25 1.40 0.84
N ASP A 77 -10.24 0.68 1.35
CA ASP A 77 -11.64 1.05 1.32
C ASP A 77 -11.90 2.30 2.18
N LYS A 78 -11.34 2.35 3.40
CA LYS A 78 -11.37 3.55 4.25
C LYS A 78 -10.74 4.75 3.56
N LYS A 79 -9.58 4.58 2.93
CA LYS A 79 -8.93 5.66 2.18
C LYS A 79 -9.77 6.14 1.00
N ARG A 80 -10.44 5.23 0.28
CA ARG A 80 -11.35 5.58 -0.82
C ARG A 80 -12.57 6.34 -0.31
N LEU A 81 -13.12 5.92 0.83
CA LEU A 81 -14.24 6.62 1.50
C LEU A 81 -13.84 8.05 1.87
N MET A 82 -12.69 8.23 2.51
CA MET A 82 -12.17 9.57 2.87
C MET A 82 -11.97 10.46 1.64
N LYS A 83 -11.38 9.92 0.57
CA LYS A 83 -11.19 10.68 -0.68
C LYS A 83 -12.52 11.12 -1.30
N LYS A 84 -13.56 10.28 -1.21
CA LYS A 84 -14.91 10.61 -1.69
C LYS A 84 -15.54 11.71 -0.81
N LEU A 85 -15.33 11.63 0.50
CA LEU A 85 -15.80 12.63 1.45
C LEU A 85 -15.20 14.02 1.16
N GLU A 86 -13.91 14.10 0.85
CA GLU A 86 -13.23 15.37 0.49
C GLU A 86 -13.93 16.12 -0.65
N SER A 87 -14.50 15.40 -1.63
CA SER A 87 -15.21 16.03 -2.77
C SER A 87 -16.66 16.40 -2.49
N GLU A 88 -17.31 15.75 -1.52
CA GLU A 88 -18.74 15.90 -1.24
C GLU A 88 -19.02 16.73 0.01
N PHE A 89 -17.99 17.06 0.80
CA PHE A 89 -18.09 17.64 2.15
C PHE A 89 -19.00 18.89 2.22
N GLU A 90 -18.78 19.85 1.34
CA GLU A 90 -19.50 21.14 1.36
C GLU A 90 -20.94 21.04 0.83
N THR A 91 -21.29 19.96 0.12
CA THR A 91 -22.57 19.84 -0.59
C THR A 91 -23.47 18.74 -0.04
N MET A 92 -23.00 17.96 0.95
CA MET A 92 -23.79 16.88 1.53
C MET A 92 -24.83 17.38 2.53
N SER A 93 -25.99 16.71 2.53
CA SER A 93 -27.01 16.86 3.57
C SER A 93 -26.60 16.14 4.86
N GLU A 94 -27.23 16.50 5.98
CA GLU A 94 -27.04 15.84 7.27
C GLU A 94 -27.28 14.31 7.21
N SER A 95 -28.29 13.87 6.45
CA SER A 95 -28.59 12.45 6.26
C SER A 95 -27.45 11.71 5.51
N GLN A 96 -26.85 12.35 4.51
CA GLN A 96 -25.69 11.80 3.81
C GLN A 96 -24.46 11.77 4.72
N ALA A 97 -24.24 12.83 5.52
CA ALA A 97 -23.17 12.88 6.50
C ALA A 97 -23.30 11.73 7.52
N LEU A 98 -24.50 11.48 8.04
CA LEU A 98 -24.77 10.35 8.94
C LEU A 98 -24.42 9.00 8.30
N SER A 99 -24.81 8.80 7.03
CA SER A 99 -24.45 7.58 6.30
C SER A 99 -22.93 7.40 6.14
N TYR A 100 -22.19 8.49 5.91
CA TYR A 100 -20.73 8.44 5.85
C TYR A 100 -20.09 8.11 7.20
N VAL A 101 -20.63 8.67 8.28
CA VAL A 101 -20.20 8.36 9.65
C VAL A 101 -20.40 6.87 9.94
N ASP A 102 -21.58 6.32 9.66
CA ASP A 102 -21.87 4.90 9.88
C ASP A 102 -20.94 3.98 9.08
N GLN A 103 -20.68 4.32 7.82
CA GLN A 103 -19.74 3.58 6.97
C GLN A 103 -18.31 3.64 7.53
N MET A 104 -17.88 4.81 8.03
CA MET A 104 -16.56 4.97 8.63
C MET A 104 -16.41 4.14 9.89
N VAL A 105 -17.40 4.20 10.80
CA VAL A 105 -17.42 3.42 12.04
C VAL A 105 -17.39 1.92 11.74
N ALA A 106 -18.20 1.46 10.78
CA ALA A 106 -18.22 0.05 10.38
C ALA A 106 -16.89 -0.41 9.78
N LEU A 107 -16.20 0.43 8.99
CA LEU A 107 -14.87 0.12 8.48
C LEU A 107 -13.84 0.06 9.59
N ASP A 108 -13.87 1.00 10.54
CA ASP A 108 -12.93 1.03 11.66
C ASP A 108 -13.05 -0.20 12.56
N GLN A 109 -14.28 -0.61 12.86
CA GLN A 109 -14.54 -1.85 13.59
C GLN A 109 -13.98 -3.08 12.85
N LYS A 110 -14.19 -3.17 11.54
CA LYS A 110 -13.64 -4.26 10.71
C LYS A 110 -12.11 -4.25 10.69
N ILE A 111 -11.49 -3.09 10.54
CA ILE A 111 -10.02 -2.97 10.53
C ILE A 111 -9.43 -3.47 11.86
N VAL A 112 -10.01 -3.04 12.98
CA VAL A 112 -9.59 -3.51 14.31
C VAL A 112 -9.79 -5.02 14.46
N ALA A 113 -10.91 -5.54 13.98
CA ALA A 113 -11.25 -6.96 14.06
C ALA A 113 -10.38 -7.87 13.16
N THR A 114 -9.96 -7.40 11.99
CA THR A 114 -9.19 -8.17 10.98
C THR A 114 -7.67 -8.04 11.17
N ASN A 115 -7.21 -7.65 12.36
CA ASN A 115 -5.78 -7.63 12.66
C ASN A 115 -5.21 -9.08 12.73
N LEU A 116 -3.90 -9.22 12.99
CA LEU A 116 -3.26 -10.54 13.08
C LEU A 116 -3.87 -11.46 14.17
N ASP A 117 -4.58 -10.92 15.17
CA ASP A 117 -5.30 -11.72 16.19
C ASP A 117 -6.54 -12.42 15.62
N TYR A 118 -7.12 -11.93 14.53
CA TYR A 118 -8.32 -12.51 13.92
C TYR A 118 -8.19 -14.01 13.62
N LYS A 119 -7.00 -14.44 13.18
CA LYS A 119 -6.69 -15.83 12.82
C LYS A 119 -5.72 -16.50 13.78
N HIS A 120 -5.66 -16.03 15.02
CA HIS A 120 -4.69 -16.53 16.00
C HIS A 120 -4.78 -18.05 16.19
N GLU A 121 -5.98 -18.63 16.30
CA GLU A 121 -6.13 -20.09 16.48
C GLU A 121 -5.54 -20.90 15.31
N GLU A 122 -5.83 -20.49 14.08
CA GLU A 122 -5.33 -21.14 12.86
C GLU A 122 -3.80 -21.00 12.76
N ILE A 123 -3.26 -19.82 13.07
CA ILE A 123 -1.81 -19.59 13.05
C ILE A 123 -1.13 -20.40 14.17
N ILE A 124 -1.70 -20.42 15.37
CA ILE A 124 -1.19 -21.18 16.51
C ILE A 124 -1.18 -22.68 16.20
N LYS A 125 -2.18 -23.21 15.48
CA LYS A 125 -2.16 -24.61 15.04
C LYS A 125 -0.99 -24.95 14.12
N VAL A 126 -0.47 -23.98 13.35
CA VAL A 126 0.66 -24.17 12.44
C VAL A 126 2.00 -23.96 13.14
N ILE A 127 2.16 -22.87 13.90
CA ILE A 127 3.48 -22.47 14.45
C ILE A 127 3.55 -22.59 15.98
N GLY A 128 2.45 -22.80 16.69
CA GLY A 128 2.39 -22.85 18.13
C GLY A 128 2.34 -21.46 18.80
N ALA A 129 1.82 -21.43 20.03
CA ALA A 129 1.53 -20.19 20.75
C ALA A 129 2.77 -19.30 21.00
N LYS A 130 3.90 -19.91 21.38
CA LYS A 130 5.15 -19.17 21.62
C LYS A 130 5.65 -18.45 20.36
N ARG A 131 5.57 -19.11 19.19
CA ARG A 131 5.95 -18.48 17.92
C ARG A 131 4.91 -17.48 17.43
N PHE A 132 3.63 -17.65 17.75
CA PHE A 132 2.63 -16.60 17.51
C PHE A 132 2.94 -15.30 18.27
N LEU A 133 3.31 -15.38 19.55
CA LEU A 133 3.76 -14.21 20.30
C LEU A 133 5.04 -13.60 19.71
N LYS A 134 5.97 -14.44 19.24
CA LYS A 134 7.17 -13.99 18.52
C LYS A 134 6.83 -13.29 17.21
N LEU A 135 5.85 -13.78 16.46
CA LEU A 135 5.35 -13.15 15.24
C LEU A 135 4.82 -11.74 15.53
N LYS A 136 3.99 -11.59 16.56
CA LYS A 136 3.48 -10.29 17.00
C LYS A 136 4.60 -9.29 17.30
N LYS A 137 5.62 -9.76 18.03
CA LYS A 137 6.82 -8.95 18.32
C LYS A 137 7.59 -8.60 17.04
N ALA A 138 7.79 -9.57 16.13
CA ALA A 138 8.50 -9.35 14.87
C ALA A 138 7.80 -8.32 13.98
N GLU A 139 6.46 -8.36 13.85
CA GLU A 139 5.70 -7.35 13.12
C GLU A 139 5.88 -5.95 13.73
N LEU A 140 5.81 -5.84 15.06
CA LEU A 140 5.99 -4.58 15.76
C LEU A 140 7.40 -4.01 15.58
N ASP A 141 8.42 -4.85 15.73
CA ASP A 141 9.81 -4.48 15.58
C ASP A 141 10.12 -4.07 14.13
N PHE A 142 9.59 -4.80 13.15
CA PHE A 142 9.69 -4.41 11.73
C PHE A 142 9.05 -3.05 11.48
N ARG A 143 7.82 -2.82 11.97
CA ARG A 143 7.12 -1.54 11.82
C ARG A 143 7.92 -0.39 12.43
N ARG A 144 8.46 -0.57 13.64
CA ARG A 144 9.30 0.42 14.31
C ARG A 144 10.56 0.72 13.49
N LYS A 145 11.23 -0.31 12.99
CA LYS A 145 12.40 -0.17 12.12
C LYS A 145 12.06 0.63 10.87
N MET A 146 10.98 0.29 10.16
CA MET A 146 10.57 0.99 8.95
C MET A 146 10.24 2.47 9.20
N ILE A 147 9.58 2.80 10.32
CA ILE A 147 9.32 4.19 10.71
C ILE A 147 10.62 4.94 10.98
N LYS A 148 11.57 4.31 11.68
CA LYS A 148 12.89 4.91 11.96
C LYS A 148 13.64 5.19 10.66
N GLU A 149 13.76 4.19 9.79
CA GLU A 149 14.43 4.33 8.48
C GLU A 149 13.79 5.42 7.61
N TYR A 150 12.45 5.50 7.61
CA TYR A 150 11.74 6.57 6.89
C TYR A 150 12.08 7.96 7.44
N ARG A 151 12.09 8.13 8.76
CA ARG A 151 12.45 9.40 9.42
C ARG A 151 13.91 9.79 9.18
N ASP A 152 14.83 8.83 9.27
CA ASP A 152 16.26 9.08 9.08
C ASP A 152 16.58 9.46 7.63
N ARG A 153 15.93 8.83 6.64
CA ARG A 153 16.04 9.26 5.23
C ARG A 153 15.55 10.69 5.03
N LYS A 154 14.43 11.08 5.67
CA LYS A 154 13.90 12.45 5.59
C LYS A 154 14.83 13.50 6.22
N ARG A 155 15.69 13.11 7.18
CA ARG A 155 16.66 14.03 7.81
C ARG A 155 17.95 14.20 7.01
N ARG A 156 18.29 13.23 6.15
CA ARG A 156 19.51 13.24 5.33
C ARG A 156 19.31 13.91 3.97
N ASN A 157 18.05 14.08 3.56
CA ASN A 157 17.62 14.80 2.35
C ASN A 157 17.12 16.18 2.74
#